data_AF-A0A8S4ABB2-F1
#
_entry.id   AF-A0A8S4ABB2-F1
#
_cell.length_a   1.000
_cell.length_b   1.000
_cell.length_c   1.000
_cell.angle_alpha   90.00
_cell.angle_beta   90.00
_cell.angle_gamma   90.00
#
_symmetry.space_group_name_H-M   'P 1'
#
loop_
_entity.id
_entity.type
_entity.pdbx_description
1 polymer ?
#
loop_
_entity_poly.entity_id
_entity_poly.type
_entity_poly.pdbx_seq_one_letter_code
_entity_poly.pdbx_strand_id
1 'polypeptide(L)'
;VKYKEKYEKAKGHYVPVMDTPQILHAKAVRVLASEVKYKEKFDKEMKGKRPQYDMKESKIYKTLKDANELASEYRYKRKFEESKGHYHMIPDTPEQLHLKEASELQSNVKYKEKYEREKGKPMLDFETPTYVTAKEAQHMQSQKDYRKDFEESMRGKNLSGLEVTPAMIHVRHATKIASEREYKKSLEQEIKGKGMLALATDTPDFMRARNATDILSQTKYKQTAEMDRASYTTVIDTPDIIHAQQMKNIVSQKKYREEAEKTMSHYVPVLDTPEMQRLQYQVDLKNIKEIRLTPGSCFRPPPRPSKIHYKEDLGGGTALPETPEMERVKRNQRNISTVLHRIQYKDCVGQGTAIPDLPEVKRVRDTQKNISLVEKQAAVAPPPSSFPKL
;
A
#
# COMPACT_ATOMS: atom_id res chain seq x y z
N VAL A 1 51.26 -31.62 -52.02
CA VAL A 1 51.09 -30.39 -51.20
C VAL A 1 51.95 -29.20 -51.68
N LYS A 2 53.16 -29.38 -52.24
CA LYS A 2 54.03 -28.27 -52.70
C LYS A 2 53.53 -27.39 -53.87
N TYR A 3 52.47 -27.78 -54.58
CA TYR A 3 51.93 -27.03 -55.74
C TYR A 3 50.95 -25.91 -55.33
N LYS A 4 50.07 -26.16 -54.36
CA LYS A 4 49.09 -25.16 -53.90
C LYS A 4 49.75 -23.96 -53.21
N GLU A 5 50.80 -24.21 -52.44
CA GLU A 5 51.50 -23.15 -51.70
C GLU A 5 52.28 -22.19 -52.62
N LYS A 6 52.83 -22.71 -53.74
CA LYS A 6 53.41 -21.89 -54.80
C LYS A 6 52.37 -21.06 -55.54
N TYR A 7 51.17 -21.62 -55.77
CA TYR A 7 50.06 -20.91 -56.40
C TYR A 7 49.53 -19.76 -55.53
N GLU A 8 49.40 -20.00 -54.22
CA GLU A 8 48.91 -18.96 -53.31
C GLU A 8 49.94 -17.85 -53.06
N LYS A 9 51.25 -18.17 -53.01
CA LYS A 9 52.31 -17.14 -52.98
C LYS A 9 52.47 -16.35 -54.29
N ALA A 10 52.07 -16.93 -55.42
CA ALA A 10 52.09 -16.26 -56.72
C ALA A 10 50.86 -15.37 -56.98
N LYS A 11 49.83 -15.44 -56.13
CA LYS A 11 48.73 -14.47 -56.14
C LYS A 11 49.27 -13.14 -55.59
N GLY A 12 49.68 -12.27 -56.52
CA GLY A 12 50.34 -11.01 -56.24
C GLY A 12 49.66 -10.20 -55.15
N HIS A 13 50.47 -9.65 -54.23
CA HIS A 13 50.00 -8.68 -53.26
C HIS A 13 49.54 -7.41 -53.99
N TYR A 14 48.27 -7.07 -53.81
CA TYR A 14 47.69 -5.85 -54.36
C TYR A 14 48.24 -4.64 -53.61
N VAL A 15 49.04 -3.81 -54.28
CA VAL A 15 49.43 -2.50 -53.73
C VAL A 15 48.27 -1.54 -54.03
N PRO A 16 47.56 -1.01 -53.01
CA PRO A 16 46.47 -0.09 -53.26
C PRO A 16 47.02 1.17 -53.92
N VAL A 17 46.53 1.48 -55.12
CA VAL A 17 46.80 2.75 -55.78
C VAL A 17 46.27 3.86 -54.86
N MET A 18 47.12 4.84 -54.55
CA MET A 18 46.69 6.02 -53.79
C MET A 18 45.59 6.72 -54.59
N ASP A 19 44.44 6.97 -53.96
CA ASP A 19 43.28 7.52 -54.65
C ASP A 19 43.64 8.86 -55.33
N THR A 20 43.47 8.94 -56.64
CA THR A 20 43.64 10.20 -57.37
C THR A 20 42.56 11.21 -56.95
N PRO A 21 42.77 12.52 -57.15
CA PRO A 21 41.76 13.54 -56.82
C PRO A 21 40.39 13.26 -57.46
N GLN A 22 40.35 12.68 -58.67
CA GLN A 22 39.10 12.27 -59.29
C GLN A 22 38.41 11.11 -58.55
N ILE A 23 39.17 10.14 -58.05
CA ILE A 23 38.63 9.03 -57.26
C ILE A 23 38.12 9.53 -55.91
N LEU A 24 38.82 10.47 -55.26
CA LEU A 24 38.35 11.13 -54.05
C LEU A 24 37.04 11.89 -54.29
N HIS A 25 36.96 12.65 -55.38
CA HIS A 25 35.73 13.35 -55.76
C HIS A 25 34.57 12.37 -56.02
N ALA A 26 34.81 11.30 -56.79
CA ALA A 26 33.81 10.27 -57.04
C ALA A 26 33.33 9.58 -55.75
N LYS A 27 34.24 9.33 -54.78
CA LYS A 27 33.88 8.81 -53.46
C LYS A 27 33.03 9.82 -52.67
N ALA A 28 33.35 11.11 -52.72
CA ALA A 28 32.57 12.17 -52.07
C ALA A 28 31.17 12.29 -52.67
N VAL A 29 31.06 12.30 -54.01
CA VAL A 29 29.78 12.32 -54.72
C VAL A 29 28.95 11.08 -54.39
N ARG A 30 29.57 9.89 -54.36
CA ARG A 30 28.91 8.63 -53.95
C ARG A 30 28.38 8.70 -52.52
N VAL A 31 29.12 9.34 -51.61
CA VAL A 31 28.68 9.57 -50.22
C VAL A 31 27.50 10.54 -50.17
N LEU A 32 27.53 11.63 -50.93
CA LEU A 32 26.43 12.59 -50.99
C LEU A 32 25.16 12.00 -51.63
N ALA A 33 25.31 11.21 -52.69
CA ALA A 33 24.21 10.56 -53.41
C ALA A 33 23.73 9.26 -52.74
N SER A 34 24.39 8.80 -51.67
CA SER A 34 24.00 7.55 -51.01
C SER A 34 22.68 7.70 -50.26
N GLU A 35 21.70 6.87 -50.66
CA GLU A 35 20.40 6.83 -49.98
C GLU A 35 20.50 6.49 -48.50
N VAL A 36 21.47 5.65 -48.11
CA VAL A 36 21.67 5.25 -46.71
C VAL A 36 22.00 6.48 -45.86
N LYS A 37 22.96 7.30 -46.29
CA LYS A 37 23.32 8.54 -45.56
C LYS A 37 22.21 9.57 -45.61
N TYR A 38 21.46 9.64 -46.72
CA TYR A 38 20.28 10.50 -46.81
C TYR A 38 19.20 10.09 -45.80
N LYS A 39 18.86 8.80 -45.73
CA LYS A 39 17.88 8.25 -44.77
C LYS A 39 18.35 8.43 -43.33
N GLU A 40 19.64 8.23 -43.03
CA GLU A 40 20.21 8.51 -41.71
C GLU A 40 20.14 9.99 -41.32
N LYS A 41 20.39 10.92 -42.25
CA LYS A 41 20.24 12.36 -42.01
C LYS A 41 18.78 12.74 -41.81
N PHE A 42 17.89 12.25 -42.67
CA PHE A 42 16.45 12.44 -42.54
C PHE A 42 15.95 11.92 -41.19
N ASP A 43 16.38 10.73 -40.78
CA ASP A 43 16.09 10.17 -39.47
C ASP A 43 16.63 11.06 -38.35
N LYS A 44 17.86 11.57 -38.41
CA LYS A 44 18.40 12.46 -37.35
C LYS A 44 17.71 13.82 -37.29
N GLU A 45 17.32 14.37 -38.44
CA GLU A 45 16.73 15.70 -38.54
C GLU A 45 15.21 15.71 -38.31
N MET A 46 14.52 14.60 -38.60
CA MET A 46 13.07 14.45 -38.53
C MET A 46 12.60 13.51 -37.41
N LYS A 47 13.45 12.65 -36.81
CA LYS A 47 13.07 11.91 -35.59
C LYS A 47 12.86 12.91 -34.45
N GLY A 48 11.59 13.14 -34.14
CA GLY A 48 11.15 13.99 -33.04
C GLY A 48 10.50 15.31 -33.46
N LYS A 49 10.60 15.72 -34.73
CA LYS A 49 9.84 16.87 -35.25
C LYS A 49 8.52 16.37 -35.81
N ARG A 50 7.41 16.79 -35.21
CA ARG A 50 6.08 16.54 -35.80
C ARG A 50 6.00 17.27 -37.15
N PRO A 51 5.24 16.76 -38.13
CA PRO A 51 4.93 17.52 -39.33
C PRO A 51 4.37 18.90 -38.91
N GLN A 52 4.87 19.98 -39.48
CA GLN A 52 4.43 21.36 -39.17
C GLN A 52 2.91 21.55 -39.36
N TYR A 53 2.28 20.70 -40.16
CA TYR A 53 0.85 20.71 -40.42
C TYR A 53 0.20 19.38 -40.02
N ASP A 54 -0.82 19.47 -39.16
CA ASP A 54 -1.66 18.32 -38.84
C ASP A 54 -2.55 17.96 -40.04
N MET A 55 -2.37 16.75 -40.57
CA MET A 55 -3.12 16.25 -41.73
C MET A 55 -4.64 16.30 -41.50
N LYS A 56 -5.08 16.11 -40.25
CA LYS A 56 -6.49 16.20 -39.82
C LYS A 56 -7.06 17.62 -39.91
N GLU A 57 -6.22 18.63 -39.88
CA GLU A 57 -6.64 20.03 -39.99
C GLU A 57 -6.55 20.57 -41.42
N SER A 58 -5.94 19.81 -42.32
CA SER A 58 -5.83 20.17 -43.73
C SER A 58 -7.21 20.45 -44.33
N LYS A 59 -7.28 21.47 -45.16
CA LYS A 59 -8.51 21.87 -45.84
C LYS A 59 -9.13 20.70 -46.62
N ILE A 60 -8.27 19.89 -47.25
CA ILE A 60 -8.65 18.70 -48.00
C ILE A 60 -9.34 17.69 -47.07
N TYR A 61 -8.71 17.33 -45.95
CA TYR A 61 -9.30 16.39 -45.00
C TYR A 61 -10.65 16.88 -44.44
N LYS A 62 -10.76 18.16 -44.10
CA LYS A 62 -12.03 18.77 -43.66
C LYS A 62 -13.11 18.65 -44.73
N THR A 63 -12.81 19.03 -45.97
CA THR A 63 -13.78 18.93 -47.08
C THR A 63 -14.23 17.50 -47.36
N LEU A 64 -13.32 16.52 -47.29
CA LEU A 64 -13.66 15.11 -47.44
C LEU A 64 -14.51 14.59 -46.27
N LYS A 65 -14.18 15.00 -45.04
CA LYS A 65 -14.94 14.63 -43.85
C LYS A 65 -16.35 15.21 -43.90
N ASP A 66 -16.49 16.49 -44.24
CA ASP A 66 -17.79 17.16 -44.32
C ASP A 66 -18.65 16.55 -45.43
N ALA A 67 -18.06 16.23 -46.59
CA ALA A 67 -18.75 15.52 -47.67
C ALA A 67 -19.25 14.13 -47.22
N ASN A 68 -18.42 13.39 -46.47
CA ASN A 68 -18.79 12.08 -45.92
C ASN A 68 -19.87 12.18 -44.83
N GLU A 69 -19.78 13.17 -43.95
CA GLU A 69 -20.80 13.43 -42.92
C GLU A 69 -22.13 13.87 -43.54
N LEU A 70 -22.10 14.64 -44.64
CA LEU A 70 -23.29 15.06 -45.38
C LEU A 70 -23.94 13.88 -46.14
N ALA A 71 -23.14 13.00 -46.73
CA ALA A 71 -23.62 11.82 -47.45
C ALA A 71 -24.08 10.68 -46.52
N SER A 72 -23.80 10.77 -45.21
CA SER A 72 -24.18 9.74 -44.25
C SER A 72 -25.70 9.71 -44.03
N GLU A 73 -26.34 8.61 -44.45
CA GLU A 73 -27.76 8.36 -44.23
C GLU A 73 -28.16 8.40 -42.76
N TYR A 74 -27.28 7.93 -41.86
CA TYR A 74 -27.52 7.99 -40.42
C TYR A 74 -27.63 9.44 -39.92
N ARG A 75 -26.71 10.32 -40.34
CA ARG A 75 -26.75 11.75 -39.99
C ARG A 75 -27.99 12.42 -40.57
N TYR A 76 -28.35 12.07 -41.81
CA TYR A 76 -29.55 12.57 -42.49
C TYR A 76 -30.82 12.17 -41.73
N LYS A 77 -30.98 10.87 -41.41
CA LYS A 77 -32.13 10.36 -40.66
C LYS A 77 -32.25 11.00 -39.28
N ARG A 78 -31.12 11.19 -38.58
CA ARG A 78 -31.11 11.86 -37.28
C ARG A 78 -31.57 13.32 -37.39
N LYS A 79 -31.07 14.08 -38.36
CA LYS A 79 -31.53 15.46 -38.61
C LYS A 79 -33.01 15.50 -39.00
N PHE A 80 -33.50 14.50 -39.73
CA PHE A 80 -34.92 14.36 -40.07
C PHE A 80 -35.78 14.03 -38.84
N GLU A 81 -35.29 13.22 -37.91
CA GLU A 81 -35.95 12.96 -36.63
C GLU A 81 -35.92 14.18 -35.71
N GLU A 82 -34.83 14.94 -35.71
CA GLU A 82 -34.71 16.22 -35.01
C GLU A 82 -35.66 17.29 -35.61
N SER A 83 -35.82 17.30 -36.94
CA SER A 83 -36.70 18.23 -37.65
C SER A 83 -38.15 17.79 -37.70
N LYS A 84 -38.47 16.53 -37.37
CA LYS A 84 -39.83 16.14 -37.02
C LYS A 84 -40.25 17.01 -35.86
N GLY A 85 -41.17 17.94 -36.15
CA GLY A 85 -41.69 18.88 -35.17
C GLY A 85 -42.06 18.13 -33.90
N HIS A 86 -41.52 18.60 -32.78
CA HIS A 86 -41.95 18.10 -31.47
C HIS A 86 -43.41 18.51 -31.32
N TYR A 87 -44.31 17.53 -31.27
CA TYR A 87 -45.68 17.80 -30.89
C TYR A 87 -45.65 18.48 -29.52
N HIS A 88 -46.26 19.67 -29.44
CA HIS A 88 -46.42 20.35 -28.18
C HIS A 88 -47.42 19.53 -27.36
N MET A 89 -46.90 18.59 -26.56
CA MET A 89 -47.71 17.81 -25.65
C MET A 89 -48.26 18.77 -24.60
N ILE A 90 -49.58 18.94 -24.56
CA ILE A 90 -50.21 19.64 -23.45
C ILE A 90 -49.83 18.85 -22.19
N PRO A 91 -49.22 19.50 -21.18
CA PRO A 91 -48.91 18.81 -19.94
C PRO A 91 -50.21 18.22 -19.38
N ASP A 92 -50.17 16.92 -19.07
CA ASP A 92 -51.31 16.19 -18.53
C ASP A 92 -51.87 16.96 -17.33
N THR A 93 -53.19 17.12 -17.29
CA THR A 93 -53.85 17.68 -16.11
C THR A 93 -53.55 16.80 -14.90
N PRO A 94 -53.54 17.33 -13.66
CA PRO A 94 -53.29 16.53 -12.46
C PRO A 94 -54.20 15.30 -12.34
N GLU A 95 -55.43 15.39 -12.84
CA GLU A 95 -56.37 14.27 -12.87
C GLU A 95 -55.95 13.18 -13.87
N GLN A 96 -55.48 13.57 -15.05
CA GLN A 96 -54.94 12.63 -16.04
C GLN A 96 -53.66 11.94 -15.53
N LEU A 97 -52.82 12.66 -14.78
CA LEU A 97 -51.66 12.07 -14.12
C LEU A 97 -52.07 11.02 -13.08
N HIS A 98 -53.00 11.35 -12.18
CA HIS A 98 -53.52 10.38 -11.21
C HIS A 98 -54.18 9.17 -11.87
N LEU A 99 -54.93 9.37 -12.96
CA LEU A 99 -55.55 8.28 -13.71
C LEU A 99 -54.49 7.37 -14.33
N LYS A 100 -53.44 7.96 -14.89
CA LYS A 100 -52.30 7.22 -15.46
C LYS A 100 -51.57 6.43 -14.39
N GLU A 101 -51.26 7.04 -13.24
CA GLU A 101 -50.64 6.37 -12.09
C GLU A 101 -51.50 5.22 -11.57
N ALA A 102 -52.81 5.42 -11.41
CA ALA A 102 -53.74 4.38 -11.02
C ALA A 102 -53.77 3.23 -12.05
N SER A 103 -53.79 3.55 -13.34
CA SER A 103 -53.73 2.56 -14.43
C SER A 103 -52.40 1.79 -14.45
N GLU A 104 -51.28 2.44 -14.13
CA GLU A 104 -49.97 1.81 -14.03
C GLU A 104 -49.89 0.88 -12.81
N LEU A 105 -50.43 1.30 -11.66
CA LEU A 105 -50.53 0.48 -10.46
C LEU A 105 -51.41 -0.77 -10.66
N GLN A 106 -52.48 -0.63 -11.45
CA GLN A 106 -53.34 -1.75 -11.83
C GLN A 106 -52.72 -2.68 -12.89
N SER A 107 -51.69 -2.24 -13.60
CA SER A 107 -51.10 -3.00 -14.69
C SER A 107 -50.25 -4.18 -14.20
N ASN A 108 -50.67 -5.39 -14.56
CA ASN A 108 -49.93 -6.62 -14.27
C ASN A 108 -48.52 -6.64 -14.89
N VAL A 109 -48.32 -5.95 -16.03
CA VAL A 109 -47.00 -5.84 -16.68
C VAL A 109 -46.06 -5.01 -15.80
N LYS A 110 -46.54 -3.85 -15.32
CA LYS A 110 -45.78 -2.97 -14.42
C LYS A 110 -45.49 -3.63 -13.08
N TYR A 111 -46.46 -4.35 -12.52
CA TYR A 111 -46.29 -5.13 -11.29
C TYR A 111 -45.14 -6.16 -11.42
N LYS A 112 -45.08 -6.90 -12.53
CA LYS A 112 -44.03 -7.91 -12.76
C LYS A 112 -42.69 -7.30 -13.17
N GLU A 113 -42.68 -6.12 -13.77
CA GLU A 113 -41.48 -5.45 -14.29
C GLU A 113 -40.39 -5.27 -13.22
N LYS A 114 -40.77 -4.86 -12.00
CA LYS A 114 -39.80 -4.70 -10.90
C LYS A 114 -39.18 -6.03 -10.50
N TYR A 115 -40.01 -7.07 -10.33
CA TYR A 115 -39.56 -8.41 -9.99
C TYR A 115 -38.62 -8.97 -11.07
N GLU A 116 -38.96 -8.87 -12.35
CA GLU A 116 -38.11 -9.36 -13.45
C GLU A 116 -36.77 -8.61 -13.53
N ARG A 117 -36.76 -7.31 -13.24
CA ARG A 117 -35.54 -6.49 -13.23
C ARG A 117 -34.63 -6.78 -12.05
N GLU A 118 -35.19 -7.17 -10.91
CA GLU A 118 -34.46 -7.48 -9.67
C GLU A 118 -34.08 -8.95 -9.58
N LYS A 119 -34.81 -9.84 -10.27
CA LYS A 119 -34.54 -11.27 -10.33
C LYS A 119 -33.15 -11.51 -10.92
N GLY A 120 -32.27 -12.13 -10.12
CA GLY A 120 -30.91 -12.49 -10.52
C GLY A 120 -29.85 -11.43 -10.23
N LYS A 121 -30.20 -10.28 -9.65
CA LYS A 121 -29.21 -9.37 -9.09
C LYS A 121 -28.68 -9.93 -7.75
N PRO A 122 -27.36 -10.11 -7.58
CA PRO A 122 -26.81 -10.50 -6.30
C PRO A 122 -27.09 -9.40 -5.27
N MET A 123 -27.80 -9.75 -4.20
CA MET A 123 -28.13 -8.82 -3.11
C MET A 123 -27.00 -8.83 -2.09
N LEU A 124 -26.56 -7.64 -1.67
CA LEU A 124 -25.69 -7.49 -0.50
C LEU A 124 -26.53 -7.68 0.78
N ASP A 125 -25.94 -8.09 1.90
CA ASP A 125 -26.68 -8.36 3.16
C ASP A 125 -27.53 -7.15 3.66
N PHE A 126 -27.13 -5.94 3.28
CA PHE A 126 -27.84 -4.68 3.57
C PHE A 126 -29.03 -4.38 2.64
N GLU A 127 -29.25 -5.19 1.61
CA GLU A 127 -30.34 -5.04 0.63
C GLU A 127 -31.36 -6.18 0.75
N THR A 128 -31.31 -6.94 1.85
CA THR A 128 -32.34 -7.96 2.11
C THR A 128 -33.73 -7.31 2.20
N PRO A 129 -34.79 -7.92 1.63
CA PRO A 129 -36.14 -7.37 1.68
C PRO A 129 -36.61 -7.03 3.10
N THR A 130 -36.17 -7.80 4.09
CA THR A 130 -36.42 -7.55 5.52
C THR A 130 -35.78 -6.25 6.01
N TYR A 131 -34.53 -5.97 5.60
CA TYR A 131 -33.85 -4.74 5.99
C TYR A 131 -34.46 -3.50 5.32
N VAL A 132 -34.79 -3.59 4.04
CA VAL A 132 -35.42 -2.49 3.29
C VAL A 132 -36.77 -2.14 3.91
N THR A 133 -37.62 -3.13 4.18
CA THR A 133 -38.93 -2.91 4.82
C THR A 133 -38.79 -2.36 6.23
N ALA A 134 -37.83 -2.84 7.03
CA ALA A 134 -37.57 -2.28 8.36
C ALA A 134 -37.10 -0.83 8.31
N LYS A 135 -36.23 -0.48 7.35
CA LYS A 135 -35.74 0.89 7.14
C LYS A 135 -36.87 1.84 6.71
N GLU A 136 -37.70 1.41 5.77
CA GLU A 136 -38.88 2.16 5.33
C GLU A 136 -39.88 2.33 6.48
N ALA A 137 -40.16 1.27 7.24
CA ALA A 137 -41.02 1.33 8.41
C ALA A 137 -40.47 2.30 9.47
N GLN A 138 -39.17 2.26 9.75
CA GLN A 138 -38.51 3.19 10.65
C GLN A 138 -38.60 4.64 10.14
N HIS A 139 -38.42 4.84 8.82
CA HIS A 139 -38.54 6.14 8.19
C HIS A 139 -39.96 6.70 8.33
N MET A 140 -40.98 5.88 8.03
CA MET A 140 -42.40 6.24 8.19
C MET A 140 -42.79 6.49 9.65
N GLN A 141 -42.27 5.70 10.59
CA GLN A 141 -42.48 5.92 12.02
C GLN A 141 -41.78 7.20 12.51
N SER A 142 -40.67 7.57 11.89
CA SER A 142 -40.02 8.83 12.18
C SER A 142 -40.88 9.96 11.65
N GLN A 143 -41.38 10.84 12.53
CA GLN A 143 -42.11 12.05 12.13
C GLN A 143 -41.21 13.09 11.42
N LYS A 144 -40.04 12.68 10.91
CA LYS A 144 -39.03 13.56 10.35
C LYS A 144 -39.51 14.19 9.05
N ASP A 145 -40.14 13.42 8.16
CA ASP A 145 -40.63 13.95 6.88
C ASP A 145 -41.86 14.83 7.08
N TYR A 146 -42.74 14.47 8.02
CA TYR A 146 -43.86 15.32 8.41
C TYR A 146 -43.38 16.67 8.99
N ARG A 147 -42.33 16.66 9.81
CA ARG A 147 -41.73 17.90 10.35
C ARG A 147 -40.94 18.67 9.31
N LYS A 148 -40.46 18.03 8.24
CA LYS A 148 -39.61 18.65 7.23
C LYS A 148 -40.31 19.81 6.54
N ASP A 149 -41.55 19.63 6.08
CA ASP A 149 -42.32 20.69 5.41
C ASP A 149 -42.58 21.87 6.36
N PHE A 150 -42.87 21.58 7.64
CA PHE A 150 -43.00 22.60 8.68
C PHE A 150 -41.69 23.33 8.93
N GLU A 151 -40.58 22.61 9.11
CA GLU A 151 -39.24 23.17 9.33
C GLU A 151 -38.77 24.00 8.14
N GLU A 152 -39.02 23.56 6.90
CA GLU A 152 -38.71 24.29 5.67
C GLU A 152 -39.58 25.54 5.51
N SER A 153 -40.88 25.45 5.81
CA SER A 153 -41.78 26.61 5.88
C SER A 153 -41.32 27.62 6.93
N MET A 154 -40.84 27.15 8.08
CA MET A 154 -40.29 27.98 9.15
C MET A 154 -38.89 28.53 8.82
N ARG A 155 -38.08 27.83 8.01
CA ARG A 155 -36.77 28.30 7.54
C ARG A 155 -36.88 29.37 6.45
N GLY A 156 -37.89 29.25 5.57
CA GLY A 156 -38.12 30.17 4.45
C GLY A 156 -38.85 31.45 4.85
N LYS A 157 -39.59 31.43 5.96
CA LYS A 157 -40.04 32.64 6.64
C LYS A 157 -38.82 33.20 7.37
N ASN A 158 -38.26 34.32 6.93
CA ASN A 158 -37.13 35.01 7.57
C ASN A 158 -37.51 35.54 8.97
N LEU A 159 -37.87 34.66 9.90
CA LEU A 159 -37.98 34.89 11.34
C LEU A 159 -36.60 35.16 11.96
N SER A 160 -35.53 35.09 11.17
CA SER A 160 -34.21 35.65 11.45
C SER A 160 -34.20 37.18 11.54
N GLY A 161 -35.26 37.85 11.09
CA GLY A 161 -35.44 39.31 11.18
C GLY A 161 -36.18 39.80 12.43
N LEU A 162 -36.56 38.91 13.37
CA LEU A 162 -37.03 39.35 14.68
C LEU A 162 -35.78 39.74 15.48
N GLU A 163 -35.65 41.03 15.80
CA GLU A 163 -34.50 41.60 16.51
C GLU A 163 -34.05 40.67 17.62
N VAL A 164 -32.83 40.15 17.48
CA VAL A 164 -32.27 39.25 18.48
C VAL A 164 -31.84 40.08 19.66
N THR A 165 -32.80 40.39 20.53
CA THR A 165 -32.52 41.03 21.81
C THR A 165 -31.45 40.22 22.54
N PRO A 166 -30.49 40.87 23.23
CA PRO A 166 -29.46 40.16 23.99
C PRO A 166 -30.07 39.11 24.95
N ALA A 167 -31.24 39.39 25.52
CA ALA A 167 -32.01 38.43 26.31
C ALA A 167 -32.38 37.15 25.54
N MET A 168 -32.83 37.24 24.29
CA MET A 168 -33.17 36.09 23.46
C MET A 168 -31.92 35.28 23.06
N ILE A 169 -30.76 35.93 22.91
CA ILE A 169 -29.46 35.26 22.74
C ILE A 169 -29.16 34.43 23.98
N HIS A 170 -29.27 35.03 25.17
CA HIS A 170 -29.04 34.31 26.43
C HIS A 170 -30.00 33.16 26.64
N VAL A 171 -31.30 33.32 26.33
CA VAL A 171 -32.29 32.23 26.39
C VAL A 171 -31.92 31.11 25.41
N ARG A 172 -31.53 31.43 24.17
CA ARG A 172 -31.05 30.43 23.22
C ARG A 172 -29.83 29.68 23.73
N HIS A 173 -28.84 30.37 24.30
CA HIS A 173 -27.68 29.70 24.89
C HIS A 173 -28.04 28.86 26.11
N ALA A 174 -28.90 29.36 27.00
CA ALA A 174 -29.35 28.64 28.19
C ALA A 174 -30.13 27.37 27.79
N THR A 175 -31.05 27.47 26.83
CA THR A 175 -31.79 26.31 26.30
C THR A 175 -30.85 25.30 25.64
N LYS A 176 -29.82 25.77 24.92
CA LYS A 176 -28.78 24.93 24.31
C LYS A 176 -27.99 24.13 25.35
N ILE A 177 -27.57 24.82 26.42
CA ILE A 177 -26.83 24.23 27.54
C ILE A 177 -27.71 23.24 28.33
N ALA A 178 -28.99 23.57 28.53
CA ALA A 178 -29.94 22.71 29.22
C ALA A 178 -30.37 21.49 28.40
N SER A 179 -30.15 21.49 27.07
CA SER A 179 -30.58 20.39 26.21
C SER A 179 -29.66 19.18 26.40
N GLU A 180 -30.22 18.11 26.96
CA GLU A 180 -29.49 16.86 27.21
C GLU A 180 -28.96 16.25 25.90
N ARG A 181 -29.68 16.44 24.79
CA ARG A 181 -29.27 16.01 23.46
C ARG A 181 -27.97 16.69 23.01
N GLU A 182 -27.82 17.99 23.23
CA GLU A 182 -26.58 18.68 22.83
C GLU A 182 -25.44 18.40 23.80
N TYR A 183 -25.74 18.25 25.10
CA TYR A 183 -24.76 17.80 26.09
C TYR A 183 -24.14 16.45 25.70
N LYS A 184 -24.98 15.48 25.31
CA LYS A 184 -24.53 14.15 24.88
C LYS A 184 -23.95 14.14 23.46
N LYS A 185 -24.20 15.15 22.63
CA LYS A 185 -23.79 15.17 21.21
C LYS A 185 -22.28 15.04 21.04
N SER A 186 -21.48 15.75 21.84
CA SER A 186 -20.01 15.67 21.75
C SER A 186 -19.51 14.27 22.10
N LEU A 187 -20.06 13.69 23.18
CA LEU A 187 -19.77 12.31 23.60
C LEU A 187 -20.22 11.30 22.55
N GLU A 188 -21.42 11.46 21.99
CA GLU A 188 -21.94 10.63 20.92
C GLU A 188 -21.11 10.76 19.64
N GLN A 189 -20.65 11.95 19.26
CA GLN A 189 -19.77 12.13 18.10
C GLN A 189 -18.40 11.50 18.32
N GLU A 190 -17.90 11.58 19.54
CA GLU A 190 -16.66 10.91 19.93
C GLU A 190 -16.81 9.39 19.88
N ILE A 191 -17.93 8.83 20.35
CA ILE A 191 -18.20 7.39 20.35
C ILE A 191 -18.60 6.89 18.95
N LYS A 192 -19.36 7.67 18.18
CA LYS A 192 -19.94 7.31 16.88
C LYS A 192 -18.89 7.51 15.78
N GLY A 193 -17.87 6.67 15.79
CA GLY A 193 -16.82 6.63 14.76
C GLY A 193 -15.46 6.21 15.32
N LYS A 194 -15.21 6.42 16.61
CA LYS A 194 -14.07 5.81 17.29
C LYS A 194 -14.44 4.36 17.63
N GLY A 195 -13.93 3.42 16.85
CA GLY A 195 -14.01 2.00 17.22
C GLY A 195 -13.43 1.78 18.63
N MET A 196 -13.80 0.66 19.26
CA MET A 196 -13.40 0.28 20.62
C MET A 196 -11.88 0.43 20.89
N LEU A 197 -11.05 0.39 19.85
CA LEU A 197 -9.60 0.56 19.91
C LEU A 197 -9.14 2.00 20.23
N ALA A 198 -9.84 3.03 19.74
CA ALA A 198 -9.41 4.43 19.90
C ALA A 198 -9.70 4.99 21.30
N LEU A 199 -10.74 4.50 21.99
CA LEU A 199 -10.94 4.78 23.42
C LEU A 199 -9.91 4.04 24.30
N ALA A 200 -9.46 2.86 23.86
CA ALA A 200 -8.49 2.06 24.60
C ALA A 200 -7.08 2.66 24.56
N THR A 201 -6.69 3.36 23.49
CA THR A 201 -5.37 4.00 23.39
C THR A 201 -5.20 5.24 24.27
N ASP A 202 -6.31 5.93 24.57
CA ASP A 202 -6.30 7.18 25.33
C ASP A 202 -6.60 6.95 26.83
N THR A 203 -6.80 5.69 27.23
CA THR A 203 -6.99 5.33 28.63
C THR A 203 -5.69 5.62 29.39
N PRO A 204 -5.74 6.27 30.57
CA PRO A 204 -4.54 6.62 31.34
C PRO A 204 -3.65 5.41 31.68
N ASP A 205 -4.25 4.22 31.85
CA ASP A 205 -3.51 2.96 32.02
C ASP A 205 -2.75 2.54 30.76
N PHE A 206 -3.34 2.69 29.59
CA PHE A 206 -2.68 2.39 28.33
C PHE A 206 -1.55 3.39 28.05
N MET A 207 -1.76 4.68 28.35
CA MET A 207 -0.69 5.68 28.25
C MET A 207 0.47 5.38 29.20
N ARG A 208 0.18 4.98 30.46
CA ARG A 208 1.21 4.53 31.40
C ARG A 208 1.97 3.32 30.88
N ALA A 209 1.27 2.31 30.37
CA ALA A 209 1.88 1.11 29.81
C ALA A 209 2.77 1.43 28.59
N ARG A 210 2.28 2.27 27.66
CA ARG A 210 3.03 2.72 26.49
C ARG A 210 4.29 3.49 26.89
N ASN A 211 4.18 4.40 27.84
CA ASN A 211 5.33 5.15 28.34
C ASN A 211 6.35 4.21 29.00
N ALA A 212 5.90 3.23 29.80
CA ALA A 212 6.79 2.24 30.38
C ALA A 212 7.47 1.35 29.32
N THR A 213 6.76 0.93 28.28
CA THR A 213 7.35 0.18 27.16
C THR A 213 8.35 1.01 26.37
N ASP A 214 8.08 2.31 26.22
CA ASP A 214 8.95 3.24 25.51
C ASP A 214 10.25 3.49 26.28
N ILE A 215 10.17 3.63 27.60
CA ILE A 215 11.32 3.72 28.51
C ILE A 215 12.16 2.43 28.49
N LEU A 216 11.51 1.26 28.42
CA LEU A 216 12.19 -0.04 28.37
C LEU A 216 12.89 -0.28 27.02
N SER A 217 12.47 0.39 25.95
CA SER A 217 12.98 0.16 24.60
C SER A 217 14.42 0.65 24.42
N GLN A 218 15.36 -0.28 24.25
CA GLN A 218 16.76 0.05 23.97
C GLN A 218 16.93 0.85 22.67
N THR A 219 16.06 0.64 21.68
CA THR A 219 16.14 1.36 20.40
C THR A 219 15.81 2.83 20.60
N LYS A 220 14.72 3.13 21.32
CA LYS A 220 14.35 4.52 21.64
C LYS A 220 15.41 5.18 22.52
N TYR A 221 15.92 4.47 23.53
CA TYR A 221 17.01 4.96 24.38
C TYR A 221 18.30 5.29 23.61
N LYS A 222 18.71 4.43 22.67
CA LYS A 222 19.88 4.70 21.81
C LYS A 222 19.65 5.88 20.88
N GLN A 223 18.46 5.97 20.27
CA GLN A 223 18.10 7.08 19.40
C GLN A 223 18.12 8.42 20.15
N THR A 224 17.52 8.49 21.34
CA THR A 224 17.57 9.70 22.17
C THR A 224 19.00 10.03 22.59
N ALA A 225 19.79 9.03 23.01
CA ALA A 225 21.20 9.22 23.34
C ALA A 225 22.04 9.68 22.15
N GLU A 226 21.73 9.25 20.93
CA GLU A 226 22.37 9.70 19.69
C GLU A 226 21.99 11.13 19.33
N MET A 227 20.71 11.51 19.51
CA MET A 227 20.24 12.89 19.33
C MET A 227 20.91 13.82 20.35
N ASP A 228 20.98 13.41 21.61
CA ASP A 228 21.64 14.17 22.68
C ASP A 228 23.16 14.21 22.47
N ARG A 229 23.77 13.14 21.93
CA ARG A 229 25.20 13.11 21.59
C ARG A 229 25.58 14.14 20.52
N ALA A 230 24.65 14.51 19.62
CA ALA A 230 24.89 15.58 18.65
C ALA A 230 25.00 16.98 19.30
N SER A 231 24.51 17.15 20.53
CA SER A 231 24.59 18.42 21.27
C SER A 231 25.90 18.61 22.04
N TYR A 232 26.68 17.54 22.27
CA TYR A 232 27.97 17.61 22.96
C TYR A 232 29.13 17.50 21.95
N THR A 233 29.89 18.58 21.78
CA THR A 233 31.15 18.54 21.04
C THR A 233 32.22 17.93 21.94
N THR A 234 32.58 16.66 21.74
CA THR A 234 33.76 16.09 22.40
C THR A 234 35.00 16.80 21.86
N VAL A 235 35.93 17.22 22.72
CA VAL A 235 37.21 17.80 22.28
C VAL A 235 38.03 16.71 21.58
N ILE A 236 37.95 16.68 20.26
CA ILE A 236 38.60 15.65 19.41
C ILE A 236 40.13 15.74 19.51
N ASP A 237 40.66 16.92 19.85
CA ASP A 237 42.09 17.26 19.77
C ASP A 237 42.88 16.93 21.05
N THR A 238 42.30 16.17 21.98
CA THR A 238 43.06 15.69 23.15
C THR A 238 44.12 14.69 22.67
N PRO A 239 45.40 14.82 23.04
CA PRO A 239 46.49 14.01 22.49
C PRO A 239 46.24 12.49 22.63
N ASP A 240 45.60 12.06 23.72
CA ASP A 240 45.24 10.66 23.94
C ASP A 240 44.19 10.15 22.94
N ILE A 241 43.22 11.00 22.57
CA ILE A 241 42.17 10.66 21.61
C ILE A 241 42.76 10.58 20.20
N ILE A 242 43.64 11.51 19.84
CA ILE A 242 44.38 11.48 18.58
C ILE A 242 45.22 10.20 18.48
N HIS A 243 45.94 9.87 19.55
CA HIS A 243 46.76 8.66 19.59
C HIS A 243 45.91 7.38 19.48
N ALA A 244 44.78 7.31 20.20
CA ALA A 244 43.86 6.17 20.10
C ALA A 244 43.26 6.03 18.70
N GLN A 245 42.93 7.14 18.01
CA GLN A 245 42.47 7.12 16.63
C GLN A 245 43.55 6.66 15.66
N GLN A 246 44.80 7.12 15.85
CA GLN A 246 45.95 6.66 15.07
C GLN A 246 46.19 5.17 15.28
N MET A 247 46.20 4.69 16.52
CA MET A 247 46.38 3.29 16.85
C MET A 247 45.25 2.41 16.28
N LYS A 248 44.00 2.88 16.34
CA LYS A 248 42.85 2.23 15.69
C LYS A 248 43.05 2.09 14.18
N ASN A 249 43.63 3.10 13.54
CA ASN A 249 43.92 3.07 12.11
C ASN A 249 45.07 2.10 11.77
N ILE A 250 46.13 2.09 12.58
CA ILE A 250 47.29 1.20 12.43
C ILE A 250 46.90 -0.28 12.61
N VAL A 251 46.07 -0.57 13.62
CA VAL A 251 45.64 -1.95 13.94
C VAL A 251 44.54 -2.45 12.99
N SER A 252 43.88 -1.56 12.23
CA SER A 252 42.78 -1.94 11.34
C SER A 252 43.27 -2.77 10.15
N GLN A 253 42.89 -4.05 10.12
CA GLN A 253 43.18 -4.96 9.00
C GLN A 253 42.65 -4.43 7.65
N LYS A 254 41.53 -3.68 7.64
CA LYS A 254 41.00 -3.09 6.40
C LYS A 254 41.96 -2.05 5.82
N LYS A 255 42.46 -1.12 6.66
CA LYS A 255 43.42 -0.11 6.21
C LYS A 255 44.73 -0.74 5.75
N TYR A 256 45.21 -1.75 6.47
CA TYR A 256 46.40 -2.50 6.09
C TYR A 256 46.27 -3.15 4.69
N ARG A 257 45.10 -3.72 4.37
CA ARG A 257 44.81 -4.29 3.05
C ARG A 257 44.73 -3.23 1.96
N GLU A 258 44.01 -2.14 2.21
CA GLU A 258 43.91 -1.01 1.26
C GLU A 258 45.30 -0.40 0.95
N GLU A 259 46.16 -0.27 1.95
CA GLU A 259 47.51 0.28 1.79
C GLU A 259 48.47 -0.70 1.11
N ALA A 260 48.32 -2.01 1.37
CA ALA A 260 49.04 -3.06 0.66
C ALA A 260 48.63 -3.10 -0.83
N GLU A 261 47.34 -3.00 -1.15
CA GLU A 261 46.86 -2.97 -2.53
C GLU A 261 47.42 -1.76 -3.30
N LYS A 262 47.53 -0.60 -2.64
CA LYS A 262 48.11 0.61 -3.22
C LYS A 262 49.61 0.45 -3.52
N THR A 263 50.37 -0.14 -2.59
CA THR A 263 51.83 -0.33 -2.71
C THR A 263 52.22 -1.51 -3.61
N MET A 264 51.34 -2.50 -3.79
CA MET A 264 51.54 -3.62 -4.72
C MET A 264 51.69 -3.17 -6.18
N SER A 265 51.17 -2.00 -6.56
CA SER A 265 51.31 -1.45 -7.92
C SER A 265 52.73 -0.98 -8.27
N HIS A 266 53.64 -0.85 -7.29
CA HIS A 266 55.01 -0.31 -7.47
C HIS A 266 56.13 -1.36 -7.38
N TYR A 267 55.82 -2.64 -7.20
CA TYR A 267 56.84 -3.67 -7.06
C TYR A 267 57.23 -4.29 -8.42
N VAL A 268 58.48 -4.08 -8.86
CA VAL A 268 59.06 -4.77 -10.04
C VAL A 268 59.85 -6.00 -9.55
N PRO A 269 59.49 -7.24 -9.91
CA PRO A 269 60.25 -8.42 -9.53
C PRO A 269 61.59 -8.47 -10.27
N VAL A 270 62.69 -8.44 -9.53
CA VAL A 270 64.06 -8.62 -10.04
C VAL A 270 64.28 -10.11 -10.31
N LEU A 271 64.13 -10.55 -11.56
CA LEU A 271 64.09 -11.99 -11.90
C LEU A 271 65.42 -12.63 -12.30
N ASP A 272 66.52 -11.91 -12.47
CA ASP A 272 67.76 -12.49 -13.04
C ASP A 272 68.99 -12.44 -12.11
N THR A 273 68.81 -12.80 -10.83
CA THR A 273 69.98 -13.20 -10.01
C THR A 273 70.37 -14.65 -10.32
N PRO A 274 71.66 -14.95 -10.57
CA PRO A 274 72.15 -16.29 -10.96
C PRO A 274 71.96 -17.37 -9.87
N GLU A 275 71.51 -16.98 -8.67
CA GLU A 275 71.16 -17.90 -7.59
C GLU A 275 69.75 -18.50 -7.78
N MET A 276 68.79 -17.74 -8.29
CA MET A 276 67.45 -18.25 -8.60
C MET A 276 67.45 -19.23 -9.77
N GLN A 277 68.29 -19.01 -10.78
CA GLN A 277 68.47 -19.96 -11.88
C GLN A 277 69.10 -21.28 -11.42
N ARG A 278 69.99 -21.25 -10.42
CA ARG A 278 70.57 -22.46 -9.79
C ARG A 278 69.53 -23.28 -9.03
N LEU A 279 68.61 -22.62 -8.33
CA LEU A 279 67.52 -23.30 -7.63
C LEU A 279 66.52 -23.92 -8.60
N GLN A 280 66.19 -23.23 -9.70
CA GLN A 280 65.33 -23.78 -10.76
C GLN A 280 65.95 -25.06 -11.37
N TYR A 281 67.24 -25.03 -11.69
CA TYR A 281 67.95 -26.21 -12.23
C TYR A 281 68.00 -27.37 -11.22
N GLN A 282 68.11 -27.08 -9.91
CA GLN A 282 68.03 -28.12 -8.88
C GLN A 282 66.62 -28.74 -8.75
N VAL A 283 65.57 -27.95 -8.92
CA VAL A 283 64.17 -28.44 -8.92
C VAL A 283 63.94 -29.33 -10.15
N ASP A 284 64.42 -28.92 -11.32
CA ASP A 284 64.29 -29.70 -12.55
C ASP A 284 65.06 -31.03 -12.48
N LEU A 285 66.25 -31.06 -11.86
CA LEU A 285 67.02 -32.28 -11.62
C LEU A 285 66.36 -33.24 -10.61
N LYS A 286 65.64 -32.72 -9.61
CA LYS A 286 64.87 -33.54 -8.66
C LYS A 286 63.66 -34.17 -9.34
N ASN A 287 62.96 -33.42 -10.19
CA ASN A 287 61.81 -33.90 -10.95
C ASN A 287 62.19 -35.01 -11.96
N ILE A 288 63.40 -34.98 -12.53
CA ILE A 288 63.88 -36.04 -13.45
C ILE A 288 64.27 -37.34 -12.69
N LYS A 289 64.77 -37.23 -11.45
CA LYS A 289 65.14 -38.40 -10.63
C LYS A 289 63.93 -39.21 -10.13
N GLU A 290 62.77 -38.58 -9.99
CA GLU A 290 61.52 -39.23 -9.54
C GLU A 290 60.90 -40.14 -10.62
N ILE A 291 61.34 -40.04 -11.88
CA ILE A 291 60.76 -40.77 -13.04
C ILE A 291 61.43 -42.13 -13.31
N ARG A 292 62.55 -42.52 -12.65
CA ARG A 292 63.39 -43.66 -13.08
C ARG A 292 63.58 -44.88 -12.15
N LEU A 293 62.89 -45.02 -11.02
CA LEU A 293 63.04 -46.22 -10.17
C LEU A 293 61.71 -46.91 -9.80
N THR A 294 61.50 -48.03 -10.50
CA THR A 294 60.79 -49.28 -10.17
C THR A 294 59.30 -49.50 -10.53
N PRO A 295 58.94 -50.73 -11.00
CA PRO A 295 57.89 -50.97 -11.99
C PRO A 295 56.77 -51.95 -11.56
N GLY A 296 55.58 -51.85 -12.18
CA GLY A 296 54.62 -52.95 -12.33
C GLY A 296 53.49 -53.08 -11.30
N SER A 297 52.37 -52.37 -11.51
CA SER A 297 50.98 -52.85 -11.29
C SER A 297 49.96 -51.76 -11.67
N CYS A 298 48.70 -52.18 -11.87
CA CYS A 298 47.61 -51.55 -12.61
C CYS A 298 47.28 -50.07 -12.33
N PHE A 299 46.96 -49.33 -13.40
CA PHE A 299 46.40 -47.97 -13.36
C PHE A 299 44.94 -47.96 -12.86
N ARG A 300 44.69 -47.30 -11.72
CA ARG A 300 43.41 -46.68 -11.34
C ARG A 300 43.74 -45.31 -10.68
N PRO A 301 42.90 -44.27 -10.85
CA PRO A 301 43.28 -42.88 -10.58
C PRO A 301 43.48 -42.60 -9.09
N PRO A 302 44.44 -41.73 -8.70
CA PRO A 302 44.68 -41.42 -7.29
C PRO A 302 43.56 -40.52 -6.72
N PRO A 303 43.06 -40.82 -5.51
CA PRO A 303 42.17 -39.96 -4.74
C PRO A 303 42.93 -38.79 -4.08
N ARG A 304 42.19 -37.70 -3.88
CA ARG A 304 42.57 -36.44 -3.21
C ARG A 304 43.35 -36.70 -1.91
N PRO A 305 44.37 -35.88 -1.55
CA PRO A 305 45.06 -36.03 -0.26
C PRO A 305 44.05 -35.88 0.88
N SER A 306 43.94 -36.95 1.65
CA SER A 306 43.17 -37.05 2.88
C SER A 306 43.73 -36.07 3.91
N LYS A 307 42.79 -35.37 4.55
CA LYS A 307 42.95 -34.45 5.67
C LYS A 307 43.86 -35.08 6.73
N ILE A 308 44.92 -34.36 7.11
CA ILE A 308 45.73 -34.67 8.29
C ILE A 308 44.78 -34.75 9.49
N HIS A 309 44.71 -35.92 10.12
CA HIS A 309 44.02 -36.07 11.39
C HIS A 309 44.87 -35.39 12.48
N TYR A 310 44.48 -34.18 12.87
CA TYR A 310 44.77 -33.74 14.22
C TYR A 310 44.00 -34.67 15.16
N LYS A 311 44.67 -35.22 16.18
CA LYS A 311 43.97 -35.76 17.33
C LYS A 311 43.32 -34.57 18.05
N GLU A 312 42.08 -34.32 17.68
CA GLU A 312 41.14 -33.55 18.46
C GLU A 312 40.69 -34.46 19.62
N ASP A 313 41.49 -34.50 20.68
CA ASP A 313 40.96 -34.85 22.00
C ASP A 313 40.04 -33.69 22.44
N LEU A 314 38.90 -33.55 21.76
CA LEU A 314 37.79 -32.73 22.22
C LEU A 314 37.17 -33.48 23.39
N GLY A 315 37.57 -33.10 24.60
CA GLY A 315 36.79 -33.39 25.78
C GLY A 315 35.34 -33.02 25.49
N GLY A 316 34.43 -34.00 25.62
CA GLY A 316 33.00 -33.75 25.52
C GLY A 316 32.65 -32.60 26.44
N GLY A 317 32.09 -31.52 25.88
CA GLY A 317 31.69 -30.36 26.65
C GLY A 317 30.74 -30.79 27.77
N THR A 318 31.17 -30.62 29.01
CA THR A 318 30.27 -30.68 30.15
C THR A 318 29.22 -29.59 29.95
N ALA A 319 27.94 -29.96 30.02
CA ALA A 319 26.86 -28.98 30.04
C ALA A 319 27.13 -28.00 31.18
N LEU A 320 27.38 -26.74 30.86
CA LEU A 320 27.46 -25.69 31.86
C LEU A 320 26.12 -25.68 32.62
N PRO A 321 26.12 -25.72 33.96
CA PRO A 321 24.89 -25.53 34.73
C PRO A 321 24.26 -24.21 34.29
N GLU A 322 22.93 -24.20 34.07
CA GLU A 322 22.24 -23.01 33.59
C GLU A 322 22.62 -21.80 34.44
N THR A 323 23.25 -20.79 33.81
CA THR A 323 23.59 -19.56 34.53
C THR A 323 22.30 -18.85 34.92
N PRO A 324 22.28 -18.07 36.03
CA PRO A 324 21.10 -17.33 36.46
C PRO A 324 20.53 -16.40 35.36
N GLU A 325 21.39 -15.93 34.45
CA GLU A 325 21.06 -15.10 33.30
C GLU A 325 20.30 -15.92 32.24
N MET A 326 20.77 -17.12 31.93
CA MET A 326 20.13 -18.04 30.99
C MET A 326 18.76 -18.52 31.51
N GLU A 327 18.62 -18.73 32.82
CA GLU A 327 17.35 -19.06 33.46
C GLU A 327 16.36 -17.88 33.43
N ARG A 328 16.84 -16.63 33.57
CA ARG A 328 16.03 -15.41 33.37
C ARG A 328 15.55 -15.29 31.93
N VAL A 329 16.41 -15.53 30.95
CA VAL A 329 16.04 -15.52 29.52
C VAL A 329 15.00 -16.61 29.23
N LYS A 330 15.20 -17.83 29.73
CA LYS A 330 14.26 -18.96 29.56
C LYS A 330 12.90 -18.68 30.22
N ARG A 331 12.89 -18.08 31.42
CA ARG A 331 11.64 -17.62 32.09
C ARG A 331 10.95 -16.51 31.30
N ASN A 332 11.68 -15.51 30.82
CA ASN A 332 11.11 -14.45 30.00
C ASN A 332 10.53 -14.99 28.69
N GLN A 333 11.21 -15.93 28.03
CA GLN A 333 10.72 -16.54 26.80
C GLN A 333 9.45 -17.38 27.04
N ARG A 334 9.37 -18.12 28.16
CA ARG A 334 8.13 -18.80 28.59
C ARG A 334 7.00 -17.82 28.91
N ASN A 335 7.30 -16.69 29.55
CA ASN A 335 6.31 -15.66 29.86
C ASN A 335 5.76 -15.00 28.58
N ILE A 336 6.62 -14.71 27.61
CA ILE A 336 6.21 -14.17 26.30
C ILE A 336 5.35 -15.20 25.55
N SER A 337 5.76 -16.47 25.56
CA SER A 337 5.02 -17.56 24.90
C SER A 337 3.63 -17.75 25.51
N THR A 338 3.52 -17.71 26.83
CA THR A 338 2.24 -17.85 27.55
C THR A 338 1.35 -16.63 27.39
N VAL A 339 1.89 -15.42 27.32
CA VAL A 339 1.12 -14.20 27.02
C VAL A 339 0.59 -14.22 25.59
N LEU A 340 1.41 -14.61 24.60
CA LEU A 340 0.97 -14.72 23.21
C LEU A 340 -0.10 -15.81 23.05
N HIS A 341 0.07 -16.96 23.70
CA HIS A 341 -0.95 -18.01 23.76
C HIS A 341 -2.23 -17.51 24.46
N ARG A 342 -2.11 -16.75 25.56
CA ARG A 342 -3.29 -16.20 26.25
C ARG A 342 -4.02 -15.14 25.43
N ILE A 343 -3.31 -14.33 24.64
CA ILE A 343 -3.90 -13.34 23.72
C ILE A 343 -4.64 -14.06 22.58
N GLN A 344 -4.00 -15.05 21.95
CA GLN A 344 -4.65 -15.86 20.89
C GLN A 344 -5.91 -16.60 21.36
N TYR A 345 -5.93 -17.08 22.61
CA TYR A 345 -7.12 -17.76 23.15
C TYR A 345 -8.20 -16.77 23.62
N LYS A 346 -7.84 -15.55 24.00
CA LYS A 346 -8.80 -14.54 24.43
C LYS A 346 -9.52 -13.89 23.24
N ASP A 347 -8.87 -13.83 22.08
CA ASP A 347 -9.47 -13.39 20.82
C ASP A 347 -10.49 -14.41 20.24
N CYS A 348 -10.53 -15.64 20.78
CA CYS A 348 -11.49 -16.68 20.41
C CYS A 348 -12.69 -16.83 21.38
N VAL A 349 -12.76 -16.09 22.50
CA VAL A 349 -13.89 -16.15 23.45
C VAL A 349 -14.73 -14.88 23.35
N GLY A 350 -15.40 -14.73 22.21
CA GLY A 350 -16.42 -13.72 21.95
C GLY A 350 -17.82 -14.14 22.40
N GLN A 351 -17.97 -14.68 23.61
CA GLN A 351 -19.28 -14.83 24.25
C GLN A 351 -19.20 -14.22 25.65
N GLY A 352 -19.77 -13.02 25.78
CA GLY A 352 -19.78 -12.27 27.04
C GLY A 352 -20.51 -13.04 28.14
N THR A 353 -19.84 -13.22 29.27
CA THR A 353 -20.50 -13.63 30.52
C THR A 353 -21.30 -12.44 31.05
N ALA A 354 -22.61 -12.63 31.24
CA ALA A 354 -23.47 -11.61 31.81
C ALA A 354 -22.99 -11.27 33.23
N ILE A 355 -22.73 -9.97 33.46
CA ILE A 355 -22.43 -9.44 34.78
C ILE A 355 -23.67 -9.69 35.66
N PRO A 356 -23.54 -10.36 36.82
CA PRO A 356 -24.68 -10.54 37.71
C PRO A 356 -25.17 -9.16 38.18
N ASP A 357 -26.47 -8.90 37.99
CA ASP A 357 -27.10 -7.63 38.35
C ASP A 357 -26.79 -7.26 39.81
N LEU A 358 -26.29 -6.04 40.02
CA LEU A 358 -26.13 -5.43 41.34
C LEU A 358 -27.47 -5.48 42.11
N PRO A 359 -27.45 -5.62 43.45
CA PRO A 359 -28.66 -5.80 44.25
C PRO A 359 -29.68 -4.66 44.06
N GLU A 360 -29.23 -3.44 43.75
CA GLU A 360 -30.08 -2.30 43.42
C GLU A 360 -30.84 -2.48 42.10
N VAL A 361 -30.18 -3.02 41.07
CA VAL A 361 -30.78 -3.26 39.76
C VAL A 361 -31.85 -4.36 39.85
N LYS A 362 -31.65 -5.36 40.72
CA LYS A 362 -32.68 -6.36 41.02
C LYS A 362 -33.91 -5.73 41.69
N ARG A 363 -33.71 -4.89 42.70
CA ARG A 363 -34.81 -4.17 43.37
C ARG A 363 -35.61 -3.30 42.39
N VAL A 364 -34.94 -2.58 41.50
CA VAL A 364 -35.61 -1.74 40.48
C VAL A 364 -36.38 -2.60 39.48
N ARG A 365 -35.83 -3.75 39.06
CA ARG A 365 -36.52 -4.64 38.12
C ARG A 365 -37.77 -5.28 38.74
N ASP A 366 -37.68 -5.69 40.00
CA ASP A 366 -38.82 -6.31 40.68
C ASP A 366 -39.91 -5.29 41.02
N THR A 367 -39.54 -4.05 41.37
CA THR A 367 -40.51 -2.95 41.51
C THR A 367 -41.18 -2.61 40.18
N GLN A 368 -40.43 -2.54 39.07
CA GLN A 368 -41.00 -2.32 37.74
C GLN A 368 -41.99 -3.43 37.32
N LYS A 369 -41.68 -4.70 37.64
CA LYS A 369 -42.58 -5.84 37.42
C LYS A 369 -43.86 -5.72 38.24
N ASN A 370 -43.75 -5.32 39.52
CA ASN A 370 -44.91 -5.16 40.38
C ASN A 370 -45.83 -4.03 39.90
N ILE A 371 -45.25 -2.90 39.46
CA ILE A 371 -46.03 -1.78 38.89
C ILE A 371 -46.78 -2.22 37.64
N SER A 372 -46.10 -2.93 36.72
CA SER A 372 -46.73 -3.42 35.49
C SER A 372 -47.75 -4.54 35.71
N LEU A 373 -47.70 -5.25 36.84
CA LEU A 373 -48.72 -6.22 37.25
C LEU A 373 -49.97 -5.53 37.83
N VAL A 374 -49.78 -4.44 38.58
CA VAL A 374 -50.86 -3.60 39.12
C VAL A 374 -51.59 -2.86 37.99
N GLU A 375 -50.87 -2.32 37.01
CA GLU A 375 -51.47 -1.69 35.83
C GLU A 375 -52.34 -2.68 35.03
N LYS A 376 -51.88 -3.93 34.90
CA LYS A 376 -52.66 -5.00 34.24
C LYS A 376 -53.91 -5.38 35.03
N GLN A 377 -53.88 -5.36 36.36
CA GLN A 377 -55.07 -5.62 37.18
C GLN A 377 -56.06 -4.46 37.17
N ALA A 378 -55.58 -3.21 37.15
CA ALA A 378 -56.43 -2.03 37.03
C ALA A 378 -57.16 -1.95 35.68
N ALA A 379 -56.56 -2.46 34.60
CA ALA A 379 -57.17 -2.51 33.27
C ALA A 379 -58.31 -3.56 33.12
N VAL A 380 -58.47 -4.48 34.09
CA VAL A 380 -59.49 -5.55 34.05
C VAL A 380 -60.72 -5.21 34.91
N ALA A 381 -60.69 -4.13 35.69
CA ALA A 381 -61.85 -3.70 36.47
C ALA A 381 -62.91 -3.03 35.58
N PRO A 382 -64.19 -3.49 35.58
CA PRO A 382 -65.24 -2.88 34.77
C PRO A 382 -65.62 -1.48 35.28
N PRO A 383 -65.98 -0.54 34.37
CA PRO A 383 -66.29 0.84 34.76
C PRO A 383 -67.60 0.94 35.56
N PRO A 384 -67.72 1.91 36.50
CA PRO A 384 -68.90 2.05 37.34
C PRO A 384 -70.15 2.43 36.51
N SER A 385 -71.27 1.79 36.82
CA SER A 385 -72.55 1.94 36.14
C SER A 385 -73.07 3.38 36.21
N SER A 386 -73.43 3.92 35.04
CA SER A 386 -74.01 5.23 34.81
C SER A 386 -75.30 5.49 35.59
N PHE A 387 -75.33 6.58 36.35
CA PHE A 387 -76.55 7.14 36.94
C PHE A 387 -77.51 7.66 35.85
N PRO A 388 -78.84 7.61 36.07
CA PRO A 388 -79.83 8.05 35.07
C PRO A 388 -79.92 9.58 35.07
N LYS A 389 -79.94 10.16 33.86
CA LYS A 389 -80.20 11.59 33.66
C LYS A 389 -81.72 11.85 33.76
N LEU A 390 -82.09 12.78 34.63
CA LEU A 390 -83.39 13.47 34.65
C LEU A 390 -83.44 14.54 33.55
#